data_AF-A0A2N2CA49-F1
#
_entry.id   AF-A0A2N2CA49-F1
#
_cell.length_a   1.000
_cell.length_b   1.000
_cell.length_c   1.000
_cell.angle_alpha   90.00
_cell.angle_beta   90.00
_cell.angle_gamma   90.00
#
_symmetry.space_group_name_H-M   'P 1'
#
loop_
_entity.id
_entity.type
_entity.pdbx_description
1 polymer ?
#
loop_
_entity_poly.entity_id
_entity_poly.type
_entity_poly.pdbx_seq_one_letter_code
_entity_poly.pdbx_strand_id
1 'polypeptide(L)'
;MKVLKNFRCKNTGKIMIAGEEFESADSRRIESLVKKGFVDADEPIPSTELTKKEIMALLDEQGTEYNPKAKKDELIKLLGGDNDVRGS
;
A
#
# COMPACT_ATOMS: atom_id res chain seq x y z
N MET A 1 -13.14 -4.27 -0.46
CA MET A 1 -11.86 -3.84 -1.10
C MET A 1 -12.06 -3.92 -2.58
N LYS A 2 -11.60 -2.96 -3.37
CA LYS A 2 -11.85 -2.95 -4.82
C LYS A 2 -10.58 -3.24 -5.59
N VAL A 3 -10.61 -4.14 -6.57
CA VAL A 3 -9.44 -4.44 -7.38
C VAL A 3 -9.13 -3.23 -8.27
N LEU A 4 -7.91 -2.73 -8.25
CA LEU A 4 -7.45 -1.62 -9.08
C LEU A 4 -6.76 -2.12 -10.36
N LYS A 5 -6.08 -3.27 -10.29
CA LYS A 5 -5.39 -3.89 -11.42
C LYS A 5 -5.65 -5.39 -11.47
N ASN A 6 -5.67 -5.94 -12.68
CA ASN A 6 -5.86 -7.37 -12.87
C ASN A 6 -4.69 -8.15 -12.25
N PHE A 7 -4.98 -9.11 -11.36
CA PHE A 7 -3.97 -10.00 -10.82
C PHE A 7 -4.50 -11.41 -10.62
N ARG A 8 -3.60 -12.39 -10.72
CA ARG A 8 -3.94 -13.77 -10.41
C ARG A 8 -3.81 -14.01 -8.91
N CYS A 9 -4.93 -14.22 -8.23
CA CYS A 9 -4.92 -14.55 -6.82
C CYS A 9 -4.46 -16.00 -6.63
N LYS A 10 -3.38 -16.19 -5.85
CA LYS A 10 -2.77 -17.52 -5.65
C LYS A 10 -3.61 -18.42 -4.72
N ASN A 11 -4.39 -17.85 -3.80
CA ASN A 11 -5.23 -18.59 -2.85
C ASN A 11 -6.46 -19.21 -3.52
N THR A 12 -7.16 -18.43 -4.34
CA THR A 12 -8.38 -18.90 -5.03
C THR A 12 -8.08 -19.46 -6.42
N GLY A 13 -6.88 -19.21 -6.95
CA GLY A 13 -6.52 -19.52 -8.33
C GLY A 13 -7.24 -18.65 -9.38
N LYS A 14 -8.16 -17.77 -8.95
CA LYS A 14 -8.96 -16.90 -9.80
C LYS A 14 -8.16 -15.68 -10.25
N ILE A 15 -8.46 -15.21 -11.44
CA ILE A 15 -8.00 -13.92 -11.95
C ILE A 15 -8.97 -12.88 -11.43
N MET A 16 -8.48 -11.97 -10.61
CA MET A 16 -9.22 -10.81 -10.11
C MET A 16 -9.14 -9.72 -11.17
N ILE A 17 -10.27 -9.17 -11.58
CA ILE A 17 -10.35 -8.13 -12.60
C ILE A 17 -10.47 -6.76 -11.94
N ALA A 18 -9.78 -5.75 -12.48
CA ALA A 18 -9.91 -4.38 -12.03
C ALA A 18 -11.38 -3.94 -12.04
N GLY A 19 -11.87 -3.43 -10.91
CA GLY A 19 -13.26 -3.06 -10.68
C GLY A 19 -14.07 -4.07 -9.87
N GLU A 20 -13.60 -5.32 -9.72
CA GLU A 20 -14.27 -6.32 -8.89
C GLU A 20 -14.04 -6.11 -7.38
N GLU A 21 -14.93 -6.65 -6.57
CA GLU A 21 -14.74 -6.72 -5.13
C GLU A 21 -13.79 -7.87 -4.78
N PHE A 22 -12.76 -7.54 -4.01
CA PHE A 22 -11.81 -8.48 -3.48
C PHE A 22 -12.01 -8.63 -1.97
N GLU A 23 -12.18 -9.87 -1.54
CA GLU A 23 -12.23 -10.26 -0.14
C GLU A 23 -11.16 -11.34 0.11
N SER A 24 -10.33 -11.13 1.13
CA SER A 24 -9.33 -12.11 1.54
C SER A 24 -9.26 -12.15 3.06
N ALA A 25 -9.15 -13.35 3.65
CA ALA A 25 -8.91 -13.49 5.09
C ALA A 25 -7.45 -13.23 5.49
N ASP A 26 -6.52 -13.16 4.52
CA ASP A 26 -5.09 -12.98 4.75
C ASP A 26 -4.70 -11.50 4.76
N SER A 27 -4.69 -10.88 5.96
CA SER A 27 -4.38 -9.46 6.14
C SER A 27 -2.99 -9.06 5.60
N ARG A 28 -1.95 -9.88 5.80
CA ARG A 28 -0.60 -9.60 5.25
C ARG A 28 -0.57 -9.54 3.73
N ARG A 29 -1.47 -10.28 3.08
CA ARG A 29 -1.52 -10.43 1.63
C ARG A 29 -2.31 -9.30 1.01
N ILE A 30 -3.42 -8.94 1.65
CA ILE A 30 -4.14 -7.70 1.38
C ILE A 30 -3.16 -6.54 1.47
N GLU A 31 -2.42 -6.42 2.58
CA GLU A 31 -1.45 -5.34 2.78
C GLU A 31 -0.45 -5.27 1.63
N SER A 32 0.13 -6.41 1.21
CA SER A 32 1.02 -6.46 0.03
C SER A 32 0.32 -6.07 -1.28
N LEU A 33 -0.96 -6.39 -1.47
CA LEU A 33 -1.72 -6.05 -2.68
C LEU A 33 -2.09 -4.58 -2.69
N VAL A 34 -2.49 -4.01 -1.55
CA VAL A 34 -2.78 -2.58 -1.39
C VAL A 34 -1.50 -1.77 -1.57
N LYS A 35 -0.41 -2.20 -0.92
CA LYS A 35 0.92 -1.58 -1.00
C LYS A 35 1.46 -1.55 -2.43
N LYS A 36 1.13 -2.55 -3.24
CA LYS A 36 1.48 -2.64 -4.67
C LYS A 36 0.44 -2.00 -5.61
N GLY A 37 -0.63 -1.41 -5.07
CA GLY A 37 -1.69 -0.78 -5.85
C GLY A 37 -2.55 -1.75 -6.68
N PHE A 38 -2.65 -3.02 -6.28
CA PHE A 38 -3.52 -4.01 -6.92
C PHE A 38 -4.96 -3.98 -6.40
N VAL A 39 -5.15 -3.62 -5.13
CA VAL A 39 -6.46 -3.49 -4.51
C VAL A 39 -6.53 -2.20 -3.69
N ASP A 40 -7.66 -1.53 -3.75
CA ASP A 40 -8.04 -0.39 -2.95
C ASP A 40 -8.54 -0.94 -1.61
N ALA A 41 -7.75 -0.77 -0.57
CA ALA A 41 -8.27 -0.89 0.78
C ALA A 41 -8.97 0.42 1.11
N ASP A 42 -10.25 0.30 1.45
CA ASP A 42 -11.07 1.39 1.99
C ASP A 42 -10.40 2.02 3.24
N GLU A 43 -9.55 1.26 3.92
CA GLU A 43 -8.71 1.74 5.01
C GLU A 43 -7.26 1.98 4.53
N PRO A 44 -6.70 3.18 4.75
CA PRO A 44 -5.30 3.44 4.48
C PRO A 44 -4.46 2.50 5.34
N ILE A 45 -3.58 1.73 4.71
CA ILE A 45 -2.60 0.92 5.46
C ILE A 45 -1.86 1.87 6.40
N PRO A 46 -1.81 1.61 7.72
CA PRO A 46 -1.06 2.46 8.62
C PRO A 46 0.42 2.37 8.22
N SER A 47 0.89 3.44 7.59
CA SER A 47 2.28 3.66 7.17
C SER A 47 3.27 3.57 8.35
N THR A 48 2.75 3.57 9.59
CA THR A 48 3.47 3.35 10.84
C THR A 48 4.03 1.92 10.96
N GLU A 49 3.42 0.91 10.34
CA GLU A 49 3.90 -0.49 10.40
C GLU A 49 5.02 -0.80 9.38
N LEU A 50 5.11 -0.03 8.29
CA LEU A 50 6.15 -0.23 7.28
C LEU A 50 7.54 0.11 7.85
N THR A 51 8.56 -0.69 7.57
CA THR A 51 9.92 -0.33 7.97
C THR A 51 10.48 0.79 7.08
N LYS A 52 11.48 1.54 7.56
CA LYS A 52 12.14 2.58 6.75
C LYS A 52 12.60 2.05 5.37
N LYS A 53 13.12 0.82 5.32
CA LYS A 53 13.54 0.16 4.07
C LYS A 53 12.38 -0.09 3.13
N GLU A 54 11.24 -0.53 3.67
CA GLU A 54 10.04 -0.79 2.89
C GLU A 54 9.47 0.50 2.29
N ILE A 55 9.46 1.58 3.06
CA ILE A 55 8.99 2.89 2.58
C ILE A 55 9.90 3.42 1.47
N MET A 56 11.22 3.32 1.65
CA MET A 56 12.18 3.70 0.59
C MET A 56 11.99 2.87 -0.69
N ALA A 57 11.78 1.56 -0.57
CA ALA A 57 11.54 0.69 -1.72
C ALA A 57 10.26 1.07 -2.49
N LEU A 58 9.22 1.49 -1.77
CA LEU A 58 7.99 1.95 -2.42
C LEU A 58 8.12 3.33 -3.06
N LEU A 59 8.91 4.23 -2.47
CA LEU A 59 9.21 5.53 -3.10
C LEU A 59 10.03 5.32 -4.37
N ASP A 60 11.00 4.39 -4.35
CA ASP A 60 11.78 3.99 -5.52
C ASP A 60 10.90 3.37 -6.61
N GLU A 61 9.99 2.46 -6.24
CA GLU A 61 9.03 1.82 -7.18
C GLU A 61 8.06 2.84 -7.81
N GLN A 62 7.70 3.89 -7.07
CA GLN A 62 6.87 5.01 -7.57
C GLN A 62 7.66 6.04 -8.39
N GLY A 63 8.99 5.98 -8.38
CA GLY A 63 9.85 6.99 -8.98
C GLY A 63 9.81 8.34 -8.24
N THR A 64 9.42 8.33 -6.96
CA THR A 64 9.40 9.52 -6.10
C THR A 64 10.81 9.79 -5.60
N GLU A 65 11.35 10.97 -5.88
CA GLU A 65 12.67 11.35 -5.36
C GLU A 65 12.58 11.58 -3.85
N TYR A 66 13.38 10.84 -3.08
CA TYR A 66 13.41 10.92 -1.63
C TYR A 66 14.83 11.02 -1.12
N ASN A 67 15.00 11.62 0.06
CA ASN A 67 16.31 11.66 0.70
C ASN A 67 16.52 10.37 1.54
N PRO A 68 17.47 9.48 1.20
CA PRO A 68 17.69 8.24 1.94
C PRO A 68 18.14 8.48 3.41
N LYS A 69 18.67 9.67 3.70
CA LYS A 69 19.03 10.11 5.05
C LYS A 69 17.84 10.69 5.84
N ALA A 70 16.68 10.89 5.20
CA ALA A 70 15.49 11.39 5.87
C ALA A 70 14.98 10.43 6.96
N LYS A 71 14.19 10.97 7.88
CA LYS A 71 13.51 10.18 8.93
C LYS A 71 12.40 9.34 8.32
N LYS A 72 12.03 8.26 9.02
CA LYS A 72 10.94 7.37 8.63
C LYS A 72 9.65 8.17 8.36
N ASP A 73 9.30 9.10 9.25
CA ASP A 73 8.13 9.97 9.12
C ASP A 73 8.14 10.81 7.82
N GLU A 74 9.27 11.40 7.45
CA GLU A 74 9.37 12.18 6.22
C GLU A 74 9.20 11.31 4.97
N LEU A 75 9.70 10.07 5.01
CA LEU A 75 9.51 9.11 3.93
C LEU A 75 8.04 8.63 3.86
N ILE A 76 7.38 8.49 5.01
CA ILE A 76 5.96 8.15 5.10
C ILE A 76 5.09 9.24 4.47
N LYS A 77 5.40 10.51 4.71
CA LYS A 77 4.70 11.65 4.10
C LYS A 77 4.81 11.63 2.58
N LEU A 78 6.00 11.34 2.06
CA LEU A 78 6.22 11.20 0.61
C LEU A 78 5.42 10.03 0.01
N LEU A 79 5.12 9.02 0.82
CA LEU A 79 4.29 7.88 0.44
C LEU A 79 2.79 8.21 0.44
N GLY A 80 2.39 9.42 0.80
CA GLY A 80 0.98 9.80 1.02
C GLY A 80 0.42 9.32 2.36
N GLY A 81 1.27 8.84 3.27
CA GLY A 81 0.87 8.38 4.60
C GLY A 81 0.69 9.52 5.61
N ASP A 82 0.05 10.60 5.19
CA ASP A 82 -0.37 11.69 6.07
C ASP A 82 -1.89 11.55 6.27
N ASN A 83 -2.27 10.64 7.17
CA ASN A 83 -3.55 10.75 7.86
C ASN A 83 -3.25 11.22 9.29
N ASP A 84 -2.48 12.31 9.42
CA ASP A 84 -2.49 13.09 10.66
C ASP A 84 -3.82 13.84 10.67
N VAL A 85 -4.78 13.25 11.37
CA VAL A 85 -6.02 13.91 11.77
C VAL A 85 -5.63 15.02 12.73
N ARG A 86 -5.10 16.14 12.23
CA ARG A 86 -5.05 17.41 12.96
C ARG A 86 -6.43 18.05 12.93
N GLY A 87 -7.36 17.38 13.61
CA GLY A 87 -8.51 18.05 14.19
C GLY A 87 -7.96 19.08 15.18
N SER A 88 -8.12 20.35 14.82
CA SER A 88 -7.85 21.51 15.67
C SER A 88 -8.91 21.65 16.75
#